data_AF-A0A2A4UXP3-F1
#
_entry.id   AF-A0A2A4UXP3-F1
#
_cell.length_a   1.000
_cell.length_b   1.000
_cell.length_c   1.000
_cell.angle_alpha   90.00
_cell.angle_beta   90.00
_cell.angle_gamma   90.00
#
_symmetry.space_group_name_H-M   'P 1'
#
loop_
_entity.id
_entity.type
_entity.pdbx_description
1 polymer ?
#
loop_
_entity_poly.entity_id
_entity_poly.type
_entity_poly.pdbx_seq_one_letter_code
_entity_poly.pdbx_strand_id
1 'polypeptide(L)' 'MHLESHLATLSEKHQKLDNIIQQEEHRPSPNSVILHGLKKEKLKLKDEMERYRQTG' A
#
# COMPACT_ATOMS: atom_id res chain seq x y z
N MET A 1 -7.32 19.05 -9.37
CA MET A 1 -8.64 18.36 -9.32
C MET A 1 -8.66 16.91 -9.84
N HIS A 2 -7.95 16.51 -10.91
CA HIS A 2 -7.90 15.08 -11.31
C HIS A 2 -6.77 14.29 -10.62
N LEU A 3 -5.63 14.94 -10.37
CA LEU A 3 -4.44 14.31 -9.77
C LEU A 3 -4.63 13.99 -8.27
N GLU A 4 -5.28 14.87 -7.52
CA GLU A 4 -5.57 14.67 -6.09
C GLU A 4 -6.52 13.50 -5.83
N SER A 5 -7.51 13.28 -6.71
CA SER A 5 -8.43 12.14 -6.59
C SER A 5 -7.70 10.80 -6.82
N HIS A 6 -6.76 10.78 -7.76
CA HIS A 6 -5.93 9.61 -8.02
C HIS A 6 -4.98 9.32 -6.86
N LEU A 7 -4.33 10.35 -6.30
CA LEU A 7 -3.50 10.22 -5.10
C LEU A 7 -4.30 9.76 -3.88
N ALA A 8 -5.52 10.28 -3.67
CA ALA A 8 -6.39 9.85 -2.59
C ALA A 8 -6.73 8.35 -2.72
N THR A 9 -7.03 7.89 -3.93
CA THR A 9 -7.31 6.46 -4.20
C THR A 9 -6.08 5.58 -3.92
N LEU A 10 -4.89 6.00 -4.37
CA LEU A 10 -3.64 5.27 -4.09
C LEU A 10 -3.34 5.24 -2.59
N SER A 11 -3.58 6.34 -1.88
CA SER A 11 -3.39 6.43 -0.43
C SER A 11 -4.35 5.51 0.33
N GLU A 12 -5.63 5.43 -0.08
CA GLU A 12 -6.59 4.49 0.50
C GLU A 12 -6.16 3.03 0.28
N LYS A 13 -5.70 2.69 -0.94
CA LYS A 13 -5.19 1.35 -1.23
C LYS A 13 -3.97 1.01 -0.38
N HIS A 14 -3.04 1.96 -0.23
CA HIS A 14 -1.87 1.80 0.63
C HIS A 14 -2.27 1.54 2.09
N GLN A 15 -3.24 2.30 2.60
CA GLN A 15 -3.71 2.14 3.98
C GLN A 15 -4.44 0.81 4.19
N LYS A 16 -5.21 0.34 3.20
CA LYS A 16 -5.82 -1.00 3.22
C LYS A 16 -4.76 -2.10 3.26
N LEU A 17 -3.73 -2.03 2.42
CA LEU A 17 -2.63 -3.00 2.45
C LEU A 17 -1.93 -3.02 3.81
N ASP A 18 -1.72 -1.84 4.43
CA ASP A 18 -1.10 -1.77 5.75
C ASP A 18 -1.94 -2.47 6.82
N ASN A 19 -3.26 -2.25 6.81
CA ASN A 19 -4.17 -2.93 7.71
C ASN A 19 -4.15 -4.46 7.50
N ILE A 20 -4.11 -4.93 6.26
CA ILE A 20 -4.05 -6.37 5.97
C ILE A 20 -2.71 -6.95 6.46
N ILE A 21 -1.60 -6.26 6.23
CA ILE A 21 -0.27 -6.66 6.74
C ILE A 21 -0.31 -6.76 8.25
N GLN A 22 -0.81 -5.73 8.94
CA GLN A 22 -0.91 -5.72 10.39
C GLN A 22 -1.79 -6.88 10.89
N GLN A 23 -2.97 -7.09 10.30
CA GLN A 23 -3.83 -8.21 10.68
C GLN A 23 -3.15 -9.56 10.50
N GLU A 24 -2.43 -9.76 9.40
CA GLU A 24 -1.71 -11.00 9.12
C GLU A 24 -0.50 -11.18 10.04
N GLU A 25 0.22 -10.12 10.40
CA GLU A 25 1.34 -10.17 11.38
C GLU A 25 0.86 -10.48 12.80
N HIS A 26 -0.36 -10.06 13.17
CA HIS A 26 -0.95 -10.37 14.48
C HIS A 26 -1.56 -11.77 14.55
N ARG A 27 -1.64 -12.50 13.44
CA ARG A 27 -2.14 -13.88 13.47
C ARG A 27 -1.16 -14.79 14.22
N PRO A 28 -1.66 -15.80 14.95
CA PRO A 28 -0.80 -16.76 15.65
C PRO A 28 0.15 -17.55 14.72
N SER A 29 -0.21 -17.66 13.44
CA SER A 29 0.59 -18.32 12.40
C SER A 29 0.60 -17.44 11.15
N PRO A 30 1.48 -16.42 11.10
CA PRO A 30 1.51 -15.45 10.02
C PRO A 30 2.03 -16.08 8.74
N ASN A 31 1.31 -15.91 7.63
CA ASN A 31 1.78 -16.38 6.34
C ASN A 31 2.83 -15.42 5.77
N SER A 32 4.11 -15.79 5.96
CA SER A 32 5.25 -14.98 5.51
C SER A 32 5.29 -14.74 4.00
N VAL A 33 4.77 -15.66 3.17
CA VAL A 33 4.71 -15.48 1.71
C VAL A 33 3.70 -14.39 1.35
N ILE A 34 2.53 -14.43 1.98
CA ILE A 34 1.49 -13.40 1.80
C ILE A 34 1.99 -12.05 2.30
N LEU A 35 2.58 -12.01 3.51
CA LEU A 35 3.16 -10.78 4.07
C LEU A 35 4.21 -10.16 3.16
N HIS A 36 5.09 -10.97 2.57
CA HIS A 36 6.11 -10.48 1.65
C HIS A 36 5.49 -9.92 0.36
N GLY A 37 4.46 -10.58 -0.18
CA GLY A 37 3.69 -10.08 -1.31
C GLY A 37 3.02 -8.73 -1.02
N LEU A 38 2.31 -8.64 0.10
CA LEU A 38 1.61 -7.42 0.53
C LEU A 38 2.58 -6.26 0.78
N LYS A 39 3.72 -6.50 1.44
CA LYS A 39 4.76 -5.48 1.67
C LYS A 39 5.34 -4.98 0.35
N LYS A 40 5.52 -5.87 -0.64
CA LYS A 40 5.98 -5.49 -1.99
C LYS A 40 4.96 -4.65 -2.73
N GLU A 41 3.67 -4.98 -2.65
CA GLU A 41 2.60 -4.15 -3.22
C GLU A 41 2.50 -2.79 -2.53
N LYS A 42 2.62 -2.74 -1.20
CA LYS A 42 2.65 -1.49 -0.43
C LYS A 42 3.80 -0.59 -0.90
N LEU A 43 4.98 -1.16 -1.13
CA LEU A 43 6.13 -0.41 -1.66
C LEU A 43 5.86 0.14 -3.05
N LYS A 44 5.30 -0.65 -3.97
CA LYS A 44 4.94 -0.19 -5.32
C LYS A 44 3.94 0.97 -5.29
N LEU A 45 2.90 0.89 -4.47
CA LEU A 45 1.93 1.99 -4.32
C LEU A 45 2.60 3.25 -3.78
N LYS A 46 3.53 3.11 -2.83
CA LYS A 46 4.31 4.25 -2.32
C LYS A 46 5.14 4.89 -3.44
N ASP A 47 5.85 4.10 -4.24
CA ASP A 47 6.65 4.59 -5.36
C ASP A 47 5.78 5.27 -6.43
N GLU A 48 4.61 4.70 -6.75
CA GLU A 48 3.63 5.33 -7.64
C GLU A 48 3.17 6.68 -7.10
N MET A 49 2.77 6.76 -5.82
CA MET A 49 2.38 8.01 -5.19
C MET A 49 3.50 9.06 -5.21
N GLU A 50 4.75 8.66 -4.94
CA GLU A 50 5.91 9.56 -5.04
C GLU A 50 6.13 10.05 -6.47
N ARG A 51 6.02 9.17 -7.48
CA ARG A 51 6.08 9.58 -8.89
C ARG A 51 5.00 10.59 -9.25
N TYR A 52 3.76 10.36 -8.81
CA TYR A 52 2.67 11.31 -9.05
C TYR A 52 2.90 12.65 -8.34
N ARG A 53 3.50 12.65 -7.15
CA ARG A 53 3.90 13.88 -6.43
C ARG A 53 5.04 14.64 -7.11
N GLN A 54 5.96 13.95 -7.76
CA GLN A 54 7.09 14.57 -8.47
C GLN A 54 6.73 15.08 -9.88
N THR A 55 5.64 14.57 -10.46
CA THR A 55 5.21 14.90 -11.84
C THR A 55 4.15 16.01 -11.87
N GLY A 56 3.73 16.55 -10.72
CA GLY A 56 2.81 17.69 -10.59
C GLY A 56 3.55 18.96 -10.16
#